data_AF-A0A069AV11-F1
#
_entry.id   AF-A0A069AV11-F1
#
_cell.length_a   1.000
_cell.length_b   1.000
_cell.length_c   1.000
_cell.angle_alpha   90.00
_cell.angle_beta   90.00
_cell.angle_gamma   90.00
#
_symmetry.space_group_name_H-M   'P 1'
#
loop_
_entity.id
_entity.type
_entity.pdbx_description
1 polymer ?
#
loop_
_entity_poly.entity_id
_entity_poly.type
_entity_poly.pdbx_seq_one_letter_code
_entity_poly.pdbx_strand_id
1 'polypeptide(L)'
;MALADIVNEYVDANKPWELAKQEGQDERLHEVCSELINAFTMLTAYLAPILPKVAENAAKFLNLEAITWANTRETLGEHAINKYEHLMQRVEQKQVDDLIEANKQSIAAAAAPAAEESQYEKVAEQASFDDFMKIDMRVAKVLNCEAVEGSTNF
;
A
#
# COMPACT_ATOMS: atom_id res chain seq x y z
N MET A 1 -10.42 -5.74 -10.28
CA MET A 1 -10.92 -7.08 -9.87
C MET A 1 -11.67 -7.78 -10.99
N ALA A 2 -12.52 -7.09 -11.79
CA ALA A 2 -13.22 -7.70 -12.93
C ALA A 2 -12.36 -8.57 -13.87
N LEU A 3 -11.12 -8.17 -14.16
CA LEU A 3 -10.20 -8.99 -14.96
C LEU A 3 -9.83 -10.33 -14.28
N ALA A 4 -9.66 -10.33 -12.96
CA ALA A 4 -9.40 -11.56 -12.22
C ALA A 4 -10.65 -12.46 -12.20
N ASP A 5 -11.85 -11.88 -12.16
CA ASP A 5 -13.10 -12.64 -12.23
C ASP A 5 -13.23 -13.36 -13.59
N ILE A 6 -12.92 -12.67 -14.69
CA ILE A 6 -12.89 -13.26 -16.04
C ILE A 6 -11.89 -14.41 -16.12
N VAL A 7 -10.70 -14.25 -15.52
CA VAL A 7 -9.68 -15.32 -15.50
C VAL A 7 -10.18 -16.52 -14.69
N ASN A 8 -10.86 -16.30 -13.56
CA ASN A 8 -11.45 -17.39 -12.77
C ASN A 8 -12.56 -18.11 -13.54
N GLU A 9 -13.42 -17.41 -14.28
CA GLU A 9 -14.40 -18.03 -15.16
C GLU A 9 -13.74 -18.91 -16.23
N TYR A 10 -12.60 -18.47 -16.77
CA TYR A 10 -11.82 -19.28 -17.72
C TYR A 10 -11.23 -20.54 -17.07
N VAL A 11 -10.72 -20.45 -15.83
CA VAL A 11 -10.29 -21.61 -15.04
C VAL A 11 -11.44 -22.61 -14.88
N ASP A 12 -12.62 -22.14 -14.48
CA ASP A 12 -13.80 -22.96 -14.22
C ASP A 12 -14.38 -23.59 -15.49
N ALA A 13 -14.29 -22.90 -16.63
CA ALA A 13 -14.74 -23.42 -17.92
C ALA A 13 -13.82 -24.54 -18.44
N ASN A 14 -12.51 -24.41 -18.27
CA ASN A 14 -11.53 -25.37 -18.80
C ASN A 14 -11.18 -26.50 -17.81
N LYS A 15 -11.43 -26.31 -16.50
CA LYS A 15 -11.23 -27.30 -15.44
C LYS A 15 -9.91 -28.07 -15.57
N PRO A 16 -8.76 -27.39 -15.44
CA PRO A 16 -7.45 -28.04 -15.63
C PRO A 16 -7.23 -29.26 -14.71
N TRP A 17 -7.86 -29.30 -13.53
CA TRP A 17 -7.80 -30.46 -12.63
C TRP A 17 -8.55 -31.71 -13.14
N GLU A 18 -9.51 -31.54 -14.05
CA GLU A 18 -10.18 -32.64 -14.75
C GLU A 18 -9.38 -33.06 -15.99
N LEU A 19 -8.87 -32.09 -16.76
CA LEU A 19 -8.00 -32.34 -17.91
C LEU A 19 -6.75 -33.14 -17.53
N ALA A 20 -6.14 -32.82 -16.39
CA ALA A 20 -4.97 -33.53 -15.86
C ALA A 20 -5.20 -35.01 -15.52
N LYS A 21 -6.46 -35.47 -15.50
CA LYS A 21 -6.81 -36.87 -15.22
C LYS A 21 -7.18 -37.66 -16.49
N GLN A 22 -7.27 -36.99 -17.64
CA GLN A 22 -7.66 -37.60 -18.91
C GLN A 22 -6.39 -37.94 -19.72
N GLU A 23 -6.22 -39.21 -20.08
CA GLU A 23 -5.10 -39.62 -20.94
C GLU A 23 -5.19 -38.97 -22.32
N GLY A 24 -4.08 -38.42 -22.81
CA GLY A 24 -3.98 -37.77 -24.13
C GLY A 24 -4.36 -36.29 -24.17
N GLN A 25 -4.68 -35.67 -23.03
CA GLN A 25 -5.02 -34.24 -22.92
C GLN A 25 -3.86 -33.39 -22.40
N ASP A 26 -2.64 -33.93 -22.32
CA ASP A 26 -1.47 -33.25 -21.75
C ASP A 26 -1.13 -31.94 -22.47
N GLU A 27 -1.23 -31.93 -23.81
CA GLU A 27 -1.00 -30.73 -24.62
C GLU A 27 -2.04 -29.65 -24.32
N ARG A 28 -3.32 -30.03 -24.27
CA ARG A 28 -4.41 -29.11 -23.94
C ARG A 28 -4.30 -28.57 -22.52
N LEU A 29 -3.91 -29.42 -21.57
CA LEU A 29 -3.65 -29.01 -20.19
C LEU A 29 -2.52 -27.98 -20.14
N HIS A 30 -1.44 -28.22 -20.88
CA HIS A 30 -0.32 -27.31 -20.96
C HIS A 30 -0.74 -25.95 -21.52
N GLU A 31 -1.49 -25.91 -22.63
CA GLU A 31 -2.03 -24.67 -23.20
C GLU A 31 -2.86 -23.87 -22.19
N VAL A 32 -3.82 -24.53 -21.52
CA VAL A 32 -4.70 -23.85 -20.55
C VAL A 32 -3.88 -23.31 -19.38
N CYS A 33 -2.95 -24.09 -18.84
CA CYS A 33 -2.07 -23.65 -17.76
C CYS A 33 -1.17 -22.49 -18.19
N SER A 34 -0.62 -22.52 -19.40
CA SER A 34 0.19 -21.43 -19.95
C SER A 34 -0.61 -20.13 -20.09
N GLU A 35 -1.85 -20.20 -20.56
CA GLU A 35 -2.74 -19.03 -20.66
C GLU A 35 -3.03 -18.42 -19.28
N LEU A 36 -3.27 -19.26 -18.28
CA LEU A 36 -3.47 -18.81 -16.89
C LEU A 36 -2.23 -18.14 -16.30
N ILE A 37 -1.04 -18.65 -16.61
CA ILE A 37 0.22 -18.02 -16.18
C ILE A 37 0.43 -16.67 -16.85
N ASN A 38 0.11 -16.54 -18.14
CA ASN A 38 0.15 -15.25 -18.85
C ASN A 38 -0.83 -14.24 -18.21
N ALA A 39 -2.07 -14.66 -17.97
CA ALA A 39 -3.07 -13.83 -17.32
C ALA A 39 -2.64 -13.40 -15.91
N PHE A 40 -2.08 -14.31 -15.11
CA PHE A 40 -1.51 -14.01 -13.80
C PHE A 40 -0.37 -12.98 -13.88
N THR A 41 0.49 -13.09 -14.88
CA THR A 41 1.61 -12.15 -15.12
C THR A 41 1.08 -10.75 -15.41
N MET A 42 0.08 -10.63 -16.29
CA MET A 42 -0.56 -9.36 -16.63
C MET A 42 -1.24 -8.73 -15.40
N LEU A 43 -2.00 -9.51 -14.64
CA LEU A 43 -2.64 -9.05 -13.41
C LEU A 43 -1.62 -8.57 -12.38
N THR A 44 -0.51 -9.29 -12.23
CA THR A 44 0.56 -8.90 -11.31
C THR A 44 1.25 -7.61 -11.76
N ALA A 45 1.43 -7.40 -13.07
CA ALA A 45 1.94 -6.13 -13.60
C ALA A 45 1.02 -4.94 -13.27
N TYR A 46 -0.31 -5.14 -13.32
CA TYR A 46 -1.27 -4.12 -12.88
C TYR A 46 -1.21 -3.83 -11.38
N LEU A 47 -0.91 -4.85 -10.56
CA LEU A 47 -0.87 -4.75 -9.11
C LEU A 47 0.49 -4.32 -8.56
N ALA A 48 1.56 -4.36 -9.35
CA ALA A 48 2.92 -4.04 -8.91
C ALA A 48 3.06 -2.68 -8.19
N PRO A 49 2.40 -1.58 -8.63
CA PRO A 49 2.47 -0.30 -7.92
C PRO A 49 1.81 -0.30 -6.54
N ILE A 50 0.89 -1.25 -6.28
CA ILE A 50 0.13 -1.36 -5.04
C ILE A 50 0.74 -2.43 -4.13
N LEU A 51 1.21 -3.54 -4.71
CA LEU A 51 1.74 -4.71 -4.01
C LEU A 51 3.15 -5.06 -4.53
N PRO A 52 4.16 -4.19 -4.30
CA PRO A 52 5.50 -4.37 -4.86
C PRO A 52 6.16 -5.66 -4.39
N LYS A 53 5.94 -6.06 -3.12
CA LYS A 53 6.54 -7.28 -2.58
C LYS A 53 5.97 -8.55 -3.20
N VAL A 54 4.67 -8.55 -3.49
CA VAL A 54 4.00 -9.67 -4.17
C VAL A 54 4.50 -9.76 -5.61
N ALA A 55 4.67 -8.61 -6.29
CA ALA A 55 5.24 -8.58 -7.64
C ALA A 55 6.68 -9.11 -7.70
N GLU A 56 7.53 -8.79 -6.72
CA GLU A 56 8.89 -9.36 -6.62
C GLU A 56 8.86 -10.90 -6.46
N ASN A 57 7.99 -11.40 -5.58
CA ASN A 57 7.87 -12.85 -5.35
C ASN A 57 7.31 -13.56 -6.59
N ALA A 58 6.33 -12.95 -7.25
CA ALA A 58 5.78 -13.44 -8.51
C ALA A 58 6.83 -13.42 -9.63
N ALA A 59 7.67 -12.38 -9.71
CA ALA A 59 8.78 -12.33 -10.68
C ALA A 59 9.74 -13.51 -10.48
N LYS A 60 10.10 -13.83 -9.23
CA LYS A 60 10.92 -15.02 -8.91
C LYS A 60 10.26 -16.32 -9.32
N PHE A 61 8.96 -16.49 -9.01
CA PHE A 61 8.20 -17.67 -9.43
C PHE A 61 8.19 -17.80 -10.96
N LEU A 62 7.92 -16.71 -11.65
CA LEU A 62 7.93 -16.65 -13.11
C LEU A 62 9.32 -16.64 -13.72
N ASN A 63 10.40 -16.73 -12.93
CA ASN A 63 11.78 -16.69 -13.40
C ASN A 63 12.10 -15.45 -14.27
N LEU A 64 11.59 -14.29 -13.83
CA LEU A 64 11.83 -12.98 -14.43
C LEU A 64 12.67 -12.12 -13.48
N GLU A 65 13.47 -11.23 -14.05
CA GLU A 65 14.21 -10.23 -13.26
C GLU A 65 13.25 -9.26 -12.55
N ALA A 66 12.24 -8.78 -13.27
CA ALA A 66 11.17 -7.95 -12.75
C ALA A 66 9.90 -8.09 -13.59
N ILE A 67 8.75 -7.90 -12.95
CA ILE A 67 7.47 -7.71 -13.65
C ILE A 67 7.34 -6.22 -13.98
N THR A 68 7.19 -5.92 -15.26
CA THR A 68 7.08 -4.56 -15.79
C THR A 68 5.77 -4.37 -16.54
N TRP A 69 5.46 -3.13 -16.90
CA TRP A 69 4.27 -2.84 -17.71
C TRP A 69 4.30 -3.49 -19.10
N ALA A 70 5.48 -3.82 -19.63
CA ALA A 70 5.59 -4.53 -20.92
C ALA A 70 4.90 -5.91 -20.88
N ASN A 71 4.91 -6.56 -19.72
CA ASN A 71 4.26 -7.85 -19.50
C ASN A 71 2.72 -7.79 -19.55
N THR A 72 2.13 -6.61 -19.73
CA THR A 72 0.68 -6.44 -20.02
C THR A 72 0.34 -6.63 -21.50
N ARG A 73 1.35 -6.58 -22.38
CA ARG A 73 1.19 -6.64 -23.84
C ARG A 73 1.84 -7.87 -24.45
N GLU A 74 2.85 -8.41 -23.79
CA GLU A 74 3.64 -9.53 -24.27
C GLU A 74 3.37 -10.77 -23.41
N THR A 75 3.18 -11.91 -24.06
CA THR A 75 3.08 -13.22 -23.41
C THR A 75 4.47 -13.81 -23.19
N LEU A 76 4.61 -14.67 -22.19
CA LEU A 76 5.88 -15.31 -21.84
C LEU A 76 6.40 -16.27 -22.93
N GLY A 77 5.54 -16.80 -23.79
CA GLY A 77 5.94 -17.73 -24.85
C GLY A 77 6.54 -19.02 -24.29
N GLU A 78 7.58 -19.55 -24.94
CA GLU A 78 8.36 -20.69 -24.43
C GLU A 78 9.27 -20.25 -23.28
N HIS A 79 8.73 -20.29 -22.07
CA HIS A 79 9.41 -19.81 -20.87
C HIS A 79 9.35 -20.81 -19.72
N ALA A 80 10.49 -21.02 -19.06
CA ALA A 80 10.57 -21.91 -17.90
C ALA A 80 10.26 -21.15 -16.61
N ILE A 81 9.27 -21.65 -15.85
CA ILE A 81 8.92 -21.13 -14.52
C ILE A 81 9.64 -21.91 -13.42
N ASN A 82 9.84 -21.25 -12.28
CA ASN A 82 10.39 -21.87 -11.09
C ASN A 82 9.30 -22.62 -10.30
N LYS A 83 9.73 -23.40 -9.30
CA LYS A 83 8.79 -24.08 -8.39
C LYS A 83 7.96 -23.05 -7.63
N TYR A 84 6.66 -23.30 -7.51
CA TYR A 84 5.75 -22.40 -6.81
C TYR A 84 6.11 -22.25 -5.31
N GLU A 85 6.08 -21.01 -4.84
CA GLU A 85 6.20 -20.62 -3.44
C GLU A 85 5.01 -19.75 -3.05
N HIS A 86 4.63 -19.79 -1.77
CA HIS A 86 3.42 -19.11 -1.29
C HIS A 86 3.57 -17.58 -1.34
N LEU A 87 2.73 -16.90 -2.12
CA LEU A 87 2.87 -15.47 -2.40
C LEU A 87 2.25 -14.55 -1.34
N MET A 88 1.12 -14.97 -0.75
CA MET A 88 0.39 -14.19 0.25
C MET A 88 -0.27 -15.11 1.27
N GLN A 89 -0.19 -14.75 2.55
CA GLN A 89 -0.91 -15.41 3.62
C GLN A 89 -2.24 -14.72 3.88
N ARG A 90 -3.24 -15.51 4.25
CA ARG A 90 -4.52 -14.97 4.73
C ARG A 90 -4.30 -14.17 6.00
N VAL A 91 -4.92 -13.00 6.09
CA VAL A 91 -4.96 -12.22 7.32
C VAL A 91 -6.01 -12.83 8.25
N GLU A 92 -5.58 -13.24 9.43
CA GLU A 92 -6.44 -13.78 10.48
C GLU A 92 -6.88 -12.69 11.45
N GLN A 93 -8.10 -12.81 11.98
CA GLN A 93 -8.68 -11.82 12.91
C GLN A 93 -7.75 -11.57 14.12
N LYS A 94 -7.16 -12.64 14.65
CA LYS A 94 -6.21 -12.55 15.77
C LYS A 94 -5.02 -11.64 15.46
N GLN A 95 -4.48 -11.67 14.24
CA GLN A 95 -3.35 -10.81 13.87
C GLN A 95 -3.74 -9.33 13.86
N VAL A 96 -5.00 -9.03 13.53
CA VAL A 96 -5.55 -7.68 13.57
C VAL A 96 -5.74 -7.24 15.03
N ASP A 97 -6.30 -8.11 15.86
CA ASP A 97 -6.52 -7.84 17.28
C ASP A 97 -5.19 -7.57 18.02
N ASP A 98 -4.17 -8.42 17.78
CA ASP A 98 -2.82 -8.27 18.33
C ASP A 98 -2.18 -6.92 17.90
N LEU A 99 -2.37 -6.51 16.64
CA LEU A 99 -1.92 -5.21 16.12
C LEU A 99 -2.62 -4.03 16.80
N ILE A 100 -3.93 -4.13 17.04
CA ILE A 100 -4.71 -3.09 17.71
C ILE A 100 -4.26 -2.94 19.18
N GLU A 101 -4.03 -4.05 19.88
CA GLU A 101 -3.54 -4.03 21.26
C GLU A 101 -2.14 -3.42 21.36
N ALA A 102 -1.23 -3.80 20.47
CA ALA A 102 0.12 -3.22 20.41
C ALA A 102 0.09 -1.70 20.16
N ASN A 103 -0.81 -1.23 19.29
CA ASN A 103 -0.94 0.20 19.00
C ASN A 103 -1.57 0.99 20.16
N LYS A 104 -2.51 0.41 20.92
CA LYS A 104 -3.07 1.04 22.14
C LYS A 104 -2.00 1.27 23.21
N GLN A 105 -1.07 0.33 23.38
CA GLN A 105 0.06 0.48 24.29
C GLN A 105 1.04 1.57 23.81
N SER A 106 1.21 1.72 22.50
CA SER A 106 2.11 2.71 21.90
C SER A 106 1.60 4.15 22.02
N ILE A 107 0.27 4.36 21.91
CA ILE A 107 -0.35 5.69 22.03
C ILE A 107 -0.30 6.19 23.49
N ALA A 108 -0.40 5.30 24.48
CA ALA A 108 -0.26 5.66 25.90
C ALA A 108 1.17 6.10 26.27
N ALA A 109 2.19 5.62 25.56
CA ALA A 109 3.59 5.97 25.79
C ALA A 109 4.03 7.27 25.07
N ALA A 110 3.25 7.78 24.11
CA ALA A 110 3.53 9.01 23.38
C ALA A 110 2.98 10.29 24.06
N ALA A 111 2.31 10.17 25.22
CA ALA A 111 1.75 11.30 25.97
C ALA A 111 2.76 12.04 26.86
N ALA A 112 4.03 12.06 26.48
CA ALA A 112 5.00 12.99 27.04
C ALA A 112 5.92 13.49 25.93
N PRO A 113 5.62 14.63 25.29
CA PRO A 113 6.69 15.44 24.77
C PRO A 113 7.56 15.80 25.98
N ALA A 114 8.82 15.37 25.99
CA ALA A 114 9.81 16.03 26.81
C ALA A 114 9.76 17.51 26.41
N ALA A 115 9.25 18.34 27.32
CA ALA A 115 9.24 19.77 27.13
C ALA A 115 10.70 20.23 27.06
N GLU A 116 11.21 20.43 25.85
CA GLU A 116 12.35 21.32 25.67
C GLU A 116 11.92 22.68 26.22
N GLU A 117 12.71 23.21 27.15
CA GLU A 117 12.47 24.52 27.74
C GLU A 117 12.51 25.57 26.61
N SER A 118 11.33 25.99 26.18
CA SER A 118 11.16 27.14 25.28
C SER A 118 11.84 28.36 25.92
N GLN A 119 12.82 28.93 25.21
CA GLN A 119 13.46 30.21 25.54
C GLN A 119 12.51 31.42 25.47
N TYR A 120 11.26 31.21 25.06
CA TYR A 120 10.24 32.25 24.98
C TYR A 120 9.42 32.30 26.26
N GLU A 121 9.04 33.52 26.66
CA GLU A 121 8.14 33.73 27.78
C GLU A 121 6.86 32.90 27.60
N LYS A 122 6.41 32.29 28.71
CA LYS A 122 5.18 31.50 28.73
C LYS A 122 4.03 32.38 28.22
N VAL A 123 3.25 31.83 27.30
CA VAL A 123 2.02 32.46 26.82
C VAL A 123 1.20 32.85 28.05
N ALA A 124 0.84 34.14 28.14
CA ALA A 124 0.04 34.66 29.24
C ALA A 124 -1.28 33.88 29.32
N GLU A 125 -1.82 33.76 30.53
CA GLU A 125 -3.12 33.13 30.74
C GLU A 125 -4.19 33.81 29.88
N GLN A 126 -5.16 33.02 29.42
CA GLN A 126 -6.25 33.54 28.58
C GLN A 126 -6.99 34.66 29.33
N ALA A 127 -7.13 35.81 28.68
CA ALA A 127 -7.90 36.91 29.24
C ALA A 127 -9.36 36.49 29.43
N SER A 128 -9.96 36.93 30.54
CA SER A 128 -11.39 36.74 30.76
C SER A 128 -12.22 37.63 29.82
N PHE A 129 -13.49 37.30 29.65
CA PHE A 129 -14.40 38.10 28.82
C PHE A 129 -14.51 39.57 29.30
N ASP A 130 -14.51 39.79 30.61
CA ASP A 130 -14.56 41.14 31.20
C ASP A 130 -13.28 41.94 30.93
N ASP A 131 -12.13 41.26 30.81
CA ASP A 131 -10.88 41.91 30.45
C ASP A 131 -10.83 42.26 28.96
N PHE A 132 -11.41 41.42 28.10
CA PHE A 132 -11.58 41.73 26.69
C PHE A 132 -12.45 42.97 26.46
N MET A 133 -13.53 43.15 27.21
CA MET A 133 -14.40 44.33 27.10
C MET A 133 -13.72 45.65 27.46
N LYS A 134 -12.65 45.62 28.26
CA LYS A 134 -11.88 46.83 28.64
C LYS A 134 -10.90 47.27 27.53
N ILE A 135 -10.68 46.44 26.51
CA ILE A 135 -9.71 46.71 25.44
C ILE A 135 -10.36 47.54 24.33
N ASP A 136 -9.84 48.74 24.08
CA ASP A 136 -10.20 49.58 22.93
C ASP A 136 -9.27 49.25 21.75
N MET A 137 -9.76 48.42 20.81
CA MET A 137 -9.02 48.07 19.60
C MET A 137 -9.19 49.12 18.51
N ARG A 138 -8.08 49.72 18.07
CA ARG A 138 -8.07 50.68 16.95
C ARG A 138 -7.19 50.16 15.81
N VAL A 139 -7.57 50.52 14.59
CA VAL A 139 -6.81 50.16 13.39
C VAL A 139 -5.62 51.11 13.25
N ALA A 140 -4.41 50.55 13.13
CA ALA A 140 -3.19 51.29 12.83
C ALA A 140 -2.61 50.87 11.47
N LYS A 141 -1.91 51.80 10.81
CA LYS A 141 -1.17 51.52 9.58
C LYS A 141 0.22 51.01 9.95
N VAL A 142 0.57 49.82 9.47
CA VAL A 142 1.95 49.30 9.58
C VAL A 142 2.86 50.16 8.70
N LEU A 143 3.90 50.75 9.31
CA LEU A 143 4.86 51.61 8.61
C LEU A 143 6.09 50.83 8.12
N ASN A 144 6.49 49.76 8.81
CA ASN A 144 7.61 48.90 8.44
C ASN A 144 7.40 47.49 9.03
N CYS A 145 7.84 46.45 8.33
CA CYS A 145 7.87 45.06 8.81
C CYS A 145 9.23 44.46 8.46
N GLU A 146 9.94 43.96 9.45
CA GLU A 146 11.25 43.32 9.28
C GLU A 146 11.15 41.82 9.58
N ALA A 147 11.95 41.02 8.88
CA ALA A 147 12.01 39.59 9.10
C ALA A 147 12.69 39.31 10.43
N VAL A 148 12.00 38.62 11.32
CA VAL A 148 12.57 38.12 12.56
C VAL A 148 13.25 36.79 12.29
N GLU A 149 14.46 36.64 12.82
CA GLU A 149 15.28 35.45 12.65
C GLU A 149 14.53 34.23 13.22
N GLY A 150 14.19 33.26 12.36
CA GLY A 150 13.43 32.06 12.73
C GLY A 150 11.98 31.98 12.21
N SER A 151 11.47 32.97 11.48
CA SER A 151 10.15 32.85 10.82
C SER A 151 10.23 31.92 9.59
N THR A 152 9.72 30.69 9.71
CA THR A 152 9.66 29.69 8.62
C THR A 152 8.36 29.72 7.81
N ASN A 153 7.45 30.67 8.09
CA ASN A 153 6.21 30.82 7.33
C ASN A 153 6.37 31.93 6.30
N PHE A 154 6.51 31.52 5.03
CA PHE A 154 6.17 32.29 3.84
C PHE A 154 4.90 31.70 3.22
#